data_AF-A0A6N9VGQ4-F1
#
_entry.id   AF-A0A6N9VGQ4-F1
#
_cell.length_a   1.000
_cell.length_b   1.000
_cell.length_c   1.000
_cell.angle_alpha   90.00
_cell.angle_beta   90.00
_cell.angle_gamma   90.00
#
_symmetry.space_group_name_H-M   'P 1'
#
loop_
_entity.id
_entity.type
_entity.pdbx_description
1 polymer ?
#
loop_
_entity_poly.entity_id
_entity_poly.type
_entity_poly.pdbx_seq_one_letter_code
_entity_poly.pdbx_strand_id
1 'polypeptide(L)'
;MSIDSPSGRARALWQEQAAAPDAVFGTPGRPAVLVSPASSLAPPSWVGVVTIGDTALITAPTTRAADSVTTALAGLPTDRLTDPATVTGLLAVADTLGPAVLAYLAPDALRPPGATGAPTGRLTPGHAALRALSAEAGAEDAGESG
;
A
#
# COMPACT_ATOMS: atom_id res chain seq x y z
N MET A 1 19.06 9.43 12.76
CA MET A 1 17.77 8.79 12.46
C MET A 1 18.11 7.49 11.73
N SER A 2 18.02 6.33 12.39
CA SER A 2 18.54 5.07 11.82
C SER A 2 17.61 4.60 10.70
N ILE A 3 18.11 4.69 9.47
CA ILE A 3 17.51 4.16 8.25
C ILE A 3 17.47 2.61 8.27
N ASP A 4 18.07 1.95 9.27
CA ASP A 4 18.23 0.48 9.31
C ASP A 4 17.07 -0.32 9.90
N SER A 5 16.01 0.32 10.43
CA SER A 5 14.82 -0.44 10.87
C SER A 5 13.93 -0.83 9.69
N PRO A 6 13.27 -2.00 9.70
CA PRO A 6 12.30 -2.38 8.66
C PRO A 6 11.20 -1.33 8.45
N SER A 7 10.73 -0.69 9.52
CA SER A 7 9.75 0.40 9.45
C SER A 7 10.32 1.67 8.83
N GLY A 8 11.59 2.00 9.10
CA GLY A 8 12.30 3.11 8.44
C GLY A 8 12.40 2.90 6.93
N ARG A 9 12.82 1.71 6.48
CA ARG A 9 12.89 1.36 5.06
C ARG A 9 11.51 1.31 4.39
N ALA A 10 10.49 0.80 5.09
CA ALA A 10 9.13 0.80 4.59
C ALA A 10 8.61 2.24 4.38
N ARG A 11 8.86 3.15 5.33
CA ARG A 11 8.50 4.57 5.16
C ARG A 11 9.22 5.22 3.98
N ALA A 12 10.52 4.94 3.81
CA ALA A 12 11.29 5.43 2.66
C ALA A 12 10.68 4.99 1.32
N LEU A 13 10.38 3.70 1.18
CA LEU A 13 9.70 3.16 -0.01
C LEU A 13 8.37 3.87 -0.27
N TRP A 14 7.54 4.03 0.76
CA TRP A 14 6.24 4.68 0.60
C TRP A 14 6.31 6.19 0.34
N GLN A 15 7.38 6.87 0.80
CA GLN A 15 7.67 8.26 0.44
C GLN A 15 8.02 8.39 -1.05
N GLU A 16 8.83 7.46 -1.58
CA GLU A 16 9.14 7.40 -3.01
C GLU A 16 7.87 7.16 -3.84
N GLN A 17 7.03 6.19 -3.44
CA GLN A 17 5.76 5.92 -4.10
C GLN A 17 4.77 7.08 -3.98
N ALA A 18 4.83 7.88 -2.93
CA ALA A 18 4.05 9.11 -2.78
C ALA A 18 4.55 10.26 -3.68
N ALA A 19 5.61 10.06 -4.47
CA ALA A 19 6.35 11.09 -5.18
C ALA A 19 6.80 12.25 -4.26
N ALA A 20 7.13 11.93 -3.02
CA ALA A 20 7.48 12.90 -1.97
C ALA A 20 8.57 12.32 -1.04
N PRO A 21 9.82 12.18 -1.52
CA PRO A 21 10.91 11.52 -0.78
C PRO A 21 11.24 12.18 0.57
N ASP A 22 11.03 13.49 0.69
CA ASP A 22 11.27 14.26 1.91
C ASP A 22 10.03 14.39 2.82
N ALA A 23 8.91 13.76 2.45
CA ALA A 23 7.67 13.83 3.23
C ALA A 23 7.85 13.20 4.61
N VAL A 24 7.34 13.85 5.65
CA VAL A 24 7.34 13.26 6.99
C VAL A 24 6.00 12.59 7.22
N PHE A 25 6.01 11.31 7.65
CA PHE A 25 4.78 10.65 8.10
C PHE A 25 4.19 11.41 9.29
N GLY A 26 2.87 11.51 9.33
CA GLY A 26 2.15 12.19 10.40
C GLY A 26 2.29 11.50 11.76
N THR A 27 1.84 12.20 12.79
CA THR A 27 1.78 11.67 14.16
C THR A 27 0.39 11.10 14.45
N PRO A 28 0.22 10.28 15.51
CA PRO A 28 -1.08 9.77 15.89
C PRO A 28 -2.14 10.89 16.04
N GLY A 29 -3.29 10.72 15.38
CA GLY A 29 -4.35 11.74 15.33
C GLY A 29 -4.09 12.91 14.38
N ARG A 30 -2.92 13.00 13.74
CA ARG A 30 -2.54 14.04 12.77
C ARG A 30 -1.79 13.41 11.59
N PRO A 31 -2.50 12.70 10.70
CA PRO A 31 -1.87 12.12 9.51
C PRO A 31 -1.28 13.21 8.62
N ALA A 32 -0.18 12.90 7.93
CA ALA A 32 0.37 13.78 6.92
C ALA A 32 -0.45 13.63 5.64
N VAL A 33 -1.02 14.73 5.14
CA VAL A 33 -1.81 14.75 3.90
C VAL A 33 -1.08 15.63 2.89
N LEU A 34 -0.75 15.07 1.73
CA LEU A 34 -0.03 15.74 0.65
C LEU A 34 -0.87 15.83 -0.61
N VAL A 35 -0.72 16.92 -1.35
CA VAL A 35 -1.19 16.99 -2.73
C VAL A 35 -0.10 16.38 -3.61
N SER A 36 -0.34 15.18 -4.13
CA SER A 36 0.60 14.46 -4.99
C SER A 36 -0.16 13.73 -6.10
N PRO A 37 -0.47 14.41 -7.22
CA PRO A 37 -1.15 13.79 -8.36
C PRO A 37 -0.30 12.75 -9.08
N ALA A 38 1.02 12.77 -8.88
CA ALA A 38 1.96 11.79 -9.42
C ALA A 38 2.23 10.62 -8.45
N SER A 39 1.51 10.55 -7.34
CA SER A 39 1.59 9.45 -6.39
C SER A 39 1.19 8.13 -7.04
N SER A 40 1.99 7.11 -6.78
CA SER A 40 1.74 5.70 -7.11
C SER A 40 1.21 4.92 -5.91
N LEU A 41 0.81 5.58 -4.81
CA LEU A 41 0.16 4.92 -3.66
C LEU A 41 -1.20 4.32 -4.02
N ALA A 42 -1.88 4.92 -4.99
CA ALA A 42 -3.19 4.52 -5.49
C ALA A 42 -3.28 4.85 -6.99
N PRO A 43 -4.27 4.34 -7.72
CA PRO A 43 -4.46 4.70 -9.12
C PRO A 43 -4.62 6.22 -9.33
N PRO A 44 -4.36 6.74 -10.54
CA PRO A 44 -4.53 8.16 -10.83
C PRO A 44 -5.91 8.68 -10.43
N SER A 45 -5.96 9.87 -9.82
CA SER A 45 -7.18 10.51 -9.28
C SER A 45 -7.76 9.90 -7.99
N TRP A 46 -7.08 8.94 -7.35
CA TRP A 46 -7.47 8.39 -6.06
C TRP A 46 -6.73 9.03 -4.89
N VAL A 47 -7.35 8.99 -3.71
CA VAL A 47 -6.65 9.24 -2.44
C VAL A 47 -5.99 7.94 -2.01
N GLY A 48 -4.67 7.98 -1.79
CA GLY A 48 -3.90 6.85 -1.28
C GLY A 48 -3.60 7.04 0.21
N VAL A 49 -3.83 6.00 1.01
CA VAL A 49 -3.55 6.01 2.46
C VAL A 49 -2.62 4.87 2.80
N VAL A 50 -1.52 5.17 3.50
CA VAL A 50 -0.62 4.16 4.03
C VAL A 50 -0.30 4.43 5.49
N THR A 51 -0.34 3.36 6.29
CA THR A 51 0.00 3.38 7.71
C THR A 51 1.17 2.45 7.97
N ILE A 52 2.22 2.97 8.62
CA ILE A 52 3.39 2.18 9.05
C ILE A 52 3.56 2.39 10.55
N GLY A 53 3.29 1.34 11.34
CA GLY A 53 3.18 1.45 12.79
C GLY A 53 2.02 2.37 13.17
N ASP A 54 2.29 3.36 14.02
CA ASP A 54 1.34 4.37 14.49
C ASP A 54 1.33 5.65 13.64
N THR A 55 2.09 5.68 12.55
CA THR A 55 2.23 6.85 11.68
C THR A 55 1.54 6.65 10.33
N ALA A 56 1.05 7.73 9.72
CA ALA A 56 0.34 7.67 8.45
C ALA A 56 0.80 8.73 7.45
N LEU A 57 0.81 8.36 6.17
CA LEU A 57 1.02 9.24 5.02
C LEU A 57 -0.17 9.08 4.07
N ILE A 58 -0.73 10.19 3.63
CA ILE A 58 -1.89 10.25 2.75
C ILE A 58 -1.56 11.14 1.56
N THR A 59 -1.83 10.67 0.35
CA THR A 59 -1.72 11.49 -0.87
C THR A 59 -3.08 11.71 -1.49
N ALA A 60 -3.37 12.93 -1.91
CA ALA A 60 -4.57 13.30 -2.63
C ALA A 60 -4.21 13.91 -4.00
N PRO A 61 -5.08 13.75 -5.01
CA PRO A 61 -4.78 14.21 -6.37
C PRO A 61 -4.91 15.73 -6.53
N THR A 62 -5.62 16.40 -5.62
CA THR A 62 -5.87 17.85 -5.68
C THR A 62 -5.85 18.47 -4.28
N THR A 63 -5.62 19.78 -4.21
CA THR A 63 -5.71 20.56 -2.95
C THR A 63 -7.08 20.40 -2.30
N ARG A 64 -8.17 20.47 -3.08
CA ARG A 64 -9.53 20.29 -2.56
C ARG A 64 -9.74 18.93 -1.90
N ALA A 65 -9.22 17.86 -2.52
CA ALA A 65 -9.28 16.52 -1.95
C ALA A 65 -8.43 16.43 -0.67
N ALA A 66 -7.22 16.99 -0.68
CA ALA A 66 -6.35 17.05 0.51
C ALA A 66 -7.01 17.79 1.68
N ASP A 67 -7.66 18.93 1.44
CA ASP A 67 -8.35 19.71 2.48
C ASP A 67 -9.52 18.93 3.09
N SER A 68 -10.29 18.25 2.24
CA SER A 68 -11.42 17.42 2.67
C SER A 68 -10.94 16.26 3.53
N VAL A 69 -9.90 15.55 3.10
CA VAL A 69 -9.27 14.43 3.81
C VAL A 69 -8.66 14.90 5.14
N THR A 70 -7.94 16.01 5.13
CA THR A 70 -7.31 16.59 6.34
C THR A 70 -8.35 16.90 7.39
N THR A 71 -9.48 17.47 6.99
CA THR A 71 -10.57 17.83 7.90
C THR A 71 -11.29 16.59 8.44
N ALA A 72 -11.65 15.66 7.56
CA ALA A 72 -12.44 14.49 7.91
C ALA A 72 -11.69 13.48 8.78
N LEU A 73 -10.39 13.31 8.54
CA LEU A 73 -9.58 12.27 9.20
C LEU A 73 -8.75 12.79 10.38
N ALA A 74 -8.84 14.09 10.69
CA ALA A 74 -8.18 14.67 11.85
C ALA A 74 -8.69 14.03 13.15
N GLY A 75 -7.76 13.71 14.05
CA GLY A 75 -8.05 13.12 15.36
C GLY A 75 -8.33 11.61 15.34
N LEU A 76 -8.42 10.98 14.18
CA LEU A 76 -8.60 9.53 14.10
C LEU A 76 -7.32 8.78 14.51
N PRO A 77 -7.44 7.68 15.26
CA PRO A 77 -6.32 6.78 15.48
C PRO A 77 -5.93 6.08 14.16
N THR A 78 -4.67 5.65 14.08
CA THR A 78 -4.06 5.19 12.82
C THR A 78 -4.74 3.96 12.22
N ASP A 79 -5.27 3.05 13.05
CA ASP A 79 -6.04 1.87 12.61
C ASP A 79 -7.33 2.24 11.87
N ARG A 80 -7.88 3.43 12.14
CA ARG A 80 -9.12 3.92 11.51
C ARG A 80 -8.89 4.63 10.19
N LEU A 81 -7.65 5.03 9.90
CA LEU A 81 -7.32 5.71 8.65
C LEU A 81 -7.36 4.76 7.45
N THR A 82 -7.17 3.46 7.66
CA THR A 82 -7.20 2.42 6.62
C THR A 82 -8.43 1.51 6.72
N ASP A 83 -9.38 1.81 7.61
CA ASP A 83 -10.66 1.11 7.72
C ASP A 83 -11.66 1.70 6.70
N PRO A 84 -12.03 0.95 5.63
CA PRO A 84 -12.93 1.46 4.60
C PRO A 84 -14.27 1.95 5.15
N ALA A 85 -14.83 1.27 6.16
CA ALA A 85 -16.12 1.63 6.73
C ALA A 85 -16.05 2.98 7.47
N THR A 86 -14.96 3.21 8.21
CA THR A 86 -14.73 4.51 8.87
C THR A 86 -14.53 5.62 7.84
N VAL A 87 -13.68 5.40 6.82
CA VAL A 87 -13.35 6.43 5.83
C VAL A 87 -14.56 6.80 4.96
N THR A 88 -15.30 5.81 4.46
CA THR A 88 -16.51 6.03 3.64
C THR A 88 -17.66 6.69 4.43
N GLY A 89 -17.70 6.52 5.74
CA GLY A 89 -18.64 7.22 6.62
C GLY A 89 -18.32 8.71 6.82
N LEU A 90 -17.07 9.13 6.56
CA LEU A 90 -16.58 10.50 6.79
C LEU A 90 -16.33 11.27 5.50
N LEU A 91 -16.05 10.58 4.40
CA LEU A 91 -15.75 11.14 3.09
C LEU A 91 -16.70 10.59 2.03
N ALA A 92 -17.21 11.46 1.18
CA ALA A 92 -17.95 11.06 -0.01
C ALA A 92 -16.96 10.51 -1.06
N VAL A 93 -16.72 9.20 -1.01
CA VAL A 93 -15.90 8.48 -1.98
C VAL A 93 -16.78 7.74 -2.98
N ALA A 94 -16.34 7.66 -4.23
CA ALA A 94 -17.06 6.92 -5.26
C ALA A 94 -16.84 5.41 -5.15
N ASP A 95 -15.65 5.00 -4.73
CA ASP A 95 -15.24 3.59 -4.62
C ASP A 95 -14.05 3.46 -3.63
N THR A 96 -13.68 2.24 -3.24
CA THR A 96 -12.58 1.95 -2.32
C THR A 96 -11.82 0.68 -2.73
N LEU A 97 -10.49 0.80 -2.80
CA LEU A 97 -9.57 -0.33 -3.01
C LEU A 97 -8.85 -0.65 -1.70
N GLY A 98 -8.96 -1.90 -1.24
CA GLY A 98 -8.29 -2.39 -0.03
C GLY A 98 -9.23 -2.60 1.17
N PRO A 99 -8.67 -2.77 2.39
CA PRO A 99 -7.27 -2.55 2.73
C PRO A 99 -6.35 -3.69 2.26
N ALA A 100 -5.12 -3.34 1.91
CA ALA A 100 -4.04 -4.30 1.73
C ALA A 100 -3.09 -4.19 2.94
N VAL A 101 -2.72 -5.34 3.52
CA VAL A 101 -1.76 -5.40 4.63
C VAL A 101 -0.48 -6.05 4.15
N LEU A 102 0.63 -5.31 4.24
CA LEU A 102 1.96 -5.81 3.86
C LEU A 102 2.82 -6.01 5.11
N ALA A 103 3.53 -7.13 5.16
CA ALA A 103 4.46 -7.46 6.23
C ALA A 103 5.90 -7.10 5.84
N TYR A 104 6.48 -6.08 6.47
CA TYR A 104 7.89 -5.73 6.31
C TYR A 104 8.73 -6.40 7.39
N LEU A 105 9.27 -7.57 7.06
CA LEU A 105 10.04 -8.41 7.98
C LEU A 105 11.55 -8.24 7.74
N ALA A 106 12.34 -8.41 8.80
CA ALA A 106 13.76 -8.70 8.64
C ALA A 106 13.92 -10.08 7.97
N PRO A 107 15.00 -10.33 7.21
CA PRO A 107 15.18 -11.59 6.49
C PRO A 107 15.08 -12.85 7.38
N ASP A 108 15.57 -12.77 8.61
CA ASP A 108 15.54 -13.84 9.62
C ASP A 108 14.18 -13.99 10.31
N ALA A 109 13.32 -12.98 10.23
CA ALA A 109 11.95 -13.02 10.73
C ALA A 109 10.95 -13.61 9.71
N LEU A 110 11.34 -13.74 8.44
CA LEU A 110 10.54 -14.43 7.44
C LEU A 110 10.54 -15.94 7.74
N ARG A 111 9.44 -16.44 8.28
CA ARG A 111 9.22 -17.85 8.57
C ARG A 111 8.17 -18.40 7.63
N PRO A 112 8.56 -19.01 6.50
CA PRO A 112 7.61 -19.72 5.65
C PRO A 112 6.85 -20.73 6.51
N PRO A 113 5.52 -20.85 6.37
CA PRO A 113 4.81 -21.94 7.01
C PRO A 113 5.50 -23.26 6.61
N GLY A 114 5.71 -24.15 7.58
CA GLY A 114 6.20 -25.50 7.28
C GLY A 114 5.27 -26.16 6.27
N ALA A 115 5.76 -27.12 5.48
CA ALA A 115 4.95 -27.79 4.47
C ALA A 115 3.67 -28.38 5.11
N THR A 116 2.52 -27.74 4.91
CA THR A 116 1.22 -28.14 5.46
C THR A 116 0.39 -28.95 4.46
N GLY A 117 0.93 -29.27 3.29
CA GLY A 117 0.21 -29.92 2.20
C GLY A 117 1.05 -30.93 1.42
N ALA A 118 0.44 -31.48 0.37
CA ALA A 118 1.13 -32.36 -0.57
C ALA A 118 2.36 -31.64 -1.17
N PRO A 119 3.47 -32.36 -1.41
CA PRO A 119 4.67 -31.76 -1.98
C PRO A 119 4.34 -31.10 -3.32
N THR A 120 4.52 -29.78 -3.39
CA THR A 120 4.39 -29.03 -4.64
C THR A 120 5.59 -29.36 -5.53
N GLY A 121 5.35 -29.97 -6.68
CA GLY A 121 6.38 -30.20 -7.69
C GLY A 121 6.71 -28.91 -8.44
N ARG A 122 8.00 -28.64 -8.66
CA ARG A 122 8.43 -27.54 -9.53
C ARG A 122 8.26 -27.96 -10.98
N LEU A 123 7.46 -27.22 -11.74
CA LEU A 123 7.37 -27.41 -13.19
C LEU A 123 8.64 -26.86 -13.87
N THR A 124 9.11 -27.54 -14.91
CA THR A 124 10.22 -27.04 -15.72
C THR A 124 9.78 -25.82 -16.54
N PRO A 125 10.69 -24.87 -16.84
CA PRO A 125 10.40 -23.82 -17.82
C PRO A 125 9.84 -24.42 -19.12
N GLY A 126 8.80 -23.80 -19.68
CA GLY A 126 8.13 -24.30 -20.88
C GLY A 126 7.21 -25.52 -20.66
N HIS A 127 6.86 -25.87 -19.42
CA HIS A 127 5.81 -26.86 -19.17
C HIS A 127 4.47 -26.42 -19.78
N ALA A 128 3.70 -27.35 -20.35
CA ALA A 128 2.44 -27.04 -21.05
C ALA A 128 1.43 -26.32 -20.15
N ALA A 129 1.32 -26.74 -18.89
CA ALA A 129 0.46 -26.08 -17.91
C ALA A 129 0.87 -24.62 -17.60
N LEU A 130 2.18 -24.32 -17.60
CA LEU A 130 2.66 -22.94 -17.42
C LEU A 130 2.29 -22.06 -18.63
N ARG A 131 2.42 -22.60 -19.86
CA ARG A 131 2.00 -21.87 -21.07
C ARG A 131 0.49 -21.63 -21.10
N ALA A 132 -0.30 -22.62 -20.69
CA ALA A 132 -1.74 -22.48 -20.62
C ALA A 132 -2.13 -21.37 -19.62
N LEU A 133 -1.51 -21.35 -18.44
CA LEU A 133 -1.70 -20.30 -17.44
C LEU A 133 -1.33 -18.91 -18.00
N SER A 134 -0.18 -18.77 -18.67
CA SER A 134 0.21 -17.50 -19.28
C SER A 134 -0.74 -17.04 -20.39
N ALA A 135 -1.31 -17.97 -21.17
CA ALA A 135 -2.29 -17.63 -22.18
C ALA A 135 -3.63 -17.18 -21.57
N GLU A 136 -3.99 -17.74 -20.41
CA GLU A 136 -5.21 -17.39 -19.67
C GLU A 136 -5.10 -16.02 -18.98
N ALA A 137 -3.94 -15.69 -18.41
CA ALA A 137 -3.69 -14.40 -17.75
C ALA A 137 -3.75 -13.20 -18.72
N GLY A 138 -3.51 -13.43 -20.01
CA GLY A 138 -3.49 -12.35 -20.99
C GLY A 138 -2.26 -11.43 -20.87
N ALA A 139 -2.18 -10.41 -21.73
CA ALA A 139 -0.98 -9.60 -21.87
C ALA A 139 -0.76 -8.57 -20.75
N GLU A 140 -1.84 -8.10 -20.13
CA GLU A 140 -1.80 -7.13 -19.04
C GLU A 140 -1.20 -7.76 -17.78
N ASP A 141 -1.80 -8.84 -17.29
CA ASP A 141 -1.32 -9.58 -16.12
C ASP A 141 0.07 -10.19 -16.34
N ALA A 142 0.37 -10.65 -17.56
CA ALA A 142 1.71 -11.16 -17.90
C ALA A 142 2.79 -10.08 -17.82
N GLY A 143 2.45 -8.80 -18.06
CA GLY A 143 3.36 -7.67 -17.97
C GLY A 143 3.72 -7.28 -16.53
N GLU A 144 2.95 -7.74 -15.54
CA GLU A 144 3.23 -7.53 -14.11
C GLU A 144 4.24 -8.55 -13.56
N SER A 145 4.47 -9.65 -14.29
CA SER A 145 5.49 -10.64 -13.96
C SER A 145 6.85 -10.18 -14.52
N GLY A 146 7.72 -9.68 -13.64
CA GLY A 146 9.00 -9.03 -13.98
C GLY A 146 9.96 -9.80 -14.88
#